data_AF-A0A1H7CSE8-F1
#
_entry.id   AF-A0A1H7CSE8-F1
#
_cell.length_a   1.000
_cell.length_b   1.000
_cell.length_c   1.000
_cell.angle_alpha   90.00
_cell.angle_beta   90.00
_cell.angle_gamma   90.00
#
_symmetry.space_group_name_H-M   'P 1'
#
loop_
_entity.id
_entity.type
_entity.pdbx_description
1 polymer ?
#
loop_
_entity_poly.entity_id
_entity_poly.type
_entity_poly.pdbx_seq_one_letter_code
_entity_poly.pdbx_strand_id
1 'polypeptide(L)'
;MKEGGFYATPFDPGMLADILDLSQKLLVIGLNRWNDETLPASTPMLVDDLCPADCVRLVENVFQHLFDGTGNQAISSWGKAANDRLHSLRIADCEAHRRARLECRTIFNHALERDRTRLGRRILTHHRRLFRLLATF
;
A
#
# COMPACT_ATOMS: atom_id res chain seq x y z
N MET A 1 18.77 -22.91 -29.49
CA MET A 1 18.85 -22.10 -28.26
C MET A 1 17.79 -21.02 -28.37
N LYS A 2 16.76 -21.03 -27.51
CA LYS A 2 15.76 -19.95 -27.51
C LYS A 2 16.35 -18.79 -26.71
N GLU A 3 16.57 -17.68 -27.38
CA GLU A 3 17.03 -16.42 -26.80
C GLU A 3 16.07 -16.01 -25.69
N GLY A 4 16.55 -16.04 -24.44
CA GLY A 4 15.83 -15.53 -23.28
C GLY A 4 15.86 -14.00 -23.29
N GLY A 5 14.98 -13.39 -24.07
CA GLY A 5 14.76 -11.95 -24.06
C GLY A 5 13.84 -11.55 -22.91
N PHE A 6 14.19 -10.48 -22.18
CA PHE A 6 13.28 -9.82 -21.26
C PHE A 6 12.39 -8.86 -22.04
N TYR A 7 11.07 -9.09 -22.03
CA TYR A 7 10.10 -8.14 -22.55
C TYR A 7 9.61 -7.26 -21.41
N ALA A 8 9.91 -5.96 -21.47
CA ALA A 8 9.27 -5.00 -20.59
C ALA A 8 7.78 -4.93 -20.97
N THR A 9 6.90 -5.25 -20.03
CA THR A 9 5.46 -5.07 -20.23
C THR A 9 5.19 -3.57 -20.36
N PRO A 10 4.53 -3.10 -21.44
CA PRO A 10 4.23 -1.68 -21.59
C PRO A 10 3.36 -1.20 -20.42
N PHE A 11 3.59 0.05 -20.01
CA PHE A 11 2.84 0.72 -18.96
C PHE A 11 1.39 0.94 -19.42
N ASP A 12 0.45 0.30 -18.73
CA ASP A 12 -1.00 0.49 -18.94
C ASP A 12 -1.61 1.05 -17.65
N PRO A 13 -2.09 2.31 -17.65
CA PRO A 13 -2.82 2.89 -16.51
C PRO A 13 -4.02 2.04 -16.07
N GLY A 14 -4.70 1.37 -17.00
CA GLY A 14 -5.83 0.47 -16.71
C GLY A 14 -5.40 -0.71 -15.84
N MET A 15 -4.25 -1.31 -16.15
CA MET A 15 -3.69 -2.41 -15.34
C MET A 15 -3.37 -1.96 -13.91
N LEU A 16 -2.80 -0.76 -13.71
CA LEU A 16 -2.54 -0.24 -12.37
C LEU A 16 -3.84 0.09 -11.62
N ALA A 17 -4.87 0.56 -12.32
CA ALA A 17 -6.19 0.80 -11.75
C ALA A 17 -6.82 -0.51 -11.25
N ASP A 18 -6.73 -1.59 -12.02
CA ASP A 18 -7.21 -2.92 -11.62
C ASP A 18 -6.45 -3.46 -10.39
N ILE A 19 -5.13 -3.26 -10.34
CA ILE A 19 -4.30 -3.66 -9.20
C ILE A 19 -4.64 -2.83 -7.96
N LEU A 20 -4.91 -1.52 -8.11
CA LEU A 20 -5.39 -0.68 -7.00
C LEU A 20 -6.73 -1.16 -6.45
N ASP A 21 -7.68 -1.51 -7.32
CA ASP A 21 -8.99 -2.03 -6.91
C ASP A 21 -8.87 -3.39 -6.22
N LEU A 22 -8.06 -4.30 -6.76
CA LEU A 22 -7.72 -5.57 -6.11
C LEU A 22 -7.13 -5.33 -4.72
N SER A 23 -6.08 -4.51 -4.62
CA SER A 23 -5.43 -4.14 -3.34
C SER A 23 -6.45 -3.62 -2.33
N GLN A 24 -7.32 -2.70 -2.75
CA GLN A 24 -8.35 -2.11 -1.88
C GLN A 24 -9.30 -3.18 -1.35
N LYS A 25 -9.78 -4.10 -2.21
CA LYS A 25 -10.68 -5.20 -1.80
C LYS A 25 -10.01 -6.15 -0.82
N LEU A 26 -8.76 -6.53 -1.07
CA LEU A 26 -7.98 -7.37 -0.16
C LEU A 26 -7.77 -6.68 1.20
N LEU A 27 -7.51 -5.38 1.22
CA LEU A 27 -7.34 -4.60 2.46
C LEU A 27 -8.64 -4.50 3.27
N VAL A 28 -9.80 -4.43 2.61
CA VAL A 28 -11.10 -4.49 3.30
C VAL A 28 -11.29 -5.84 3.99
N ILE A 29 -10.91 -6.94 3.34
CA ILE A 29 -10.94 -8.27 3.95
C ILE A 29 -9.96 -8.34 5.13
N GLY A 30 -8.73 -7.84 4.93
CA GLY A 30 -7.70 -7.72 5.96
C GLY A 30 -8.20 -6.99 7.19
N LEU A 31 -8.76 -5.80 7.03
CA LEU A 31 -9.34 -5.00 8.11
C LEU A 31 -10.46 -5.74 8.84
N ASN A 32 -11.37 -6.40 8.12
CA ASN A 32 -12.48 -7.12 8.74
C ASN A 32 -12.04 -8.32 9.57
N ARG A 33 -10.90 -8.93 9.21
CA ARG A 33 -10.32 -10.08 9.89
C ARG A 33 -9.16 -9.70 10.81
N TRP A 34 -8.85 -8.41 10.91
CA TRP A 34 -7.74 -7.92 11.70
C TRP A 34 -8.00 -8.25 13.17
N ASN A 35 -7.32 -9.29 13.64
CA ASN A 35 -7.16 -9.61 15.03
C ASN A 35 -6.10 -8.67 15.61
N ASP A 36 -6.26 -8.25 16.86
CA ASP A 36 -5.45 -7.26 17.58
C ASP A 36 -3.98 -7.70 17.83
N GLU A 37 -3.41 -8.52 16.96
CA GLU A 37 -2.00 -8.88 16.93
C GLU A 37 -1.18 -7.67 16.49
N THR A 38 -0.17 -7.39 17.31
CA THR A 38 0.77 -6.27 17.14
C THR A 38 1.35 -6.27 15.74
N LEU A 39 1.24 -5.14 15.05
CA LEU A 39 2.17 -4.80 13.98
C LEU A 39 3.60 -5.03 14.51
N PRO A 40 4.49 -5.69 13.76
CA PRO A 40 5.88 -5.79 14.17
C PRO A 40 6.37 -4.39 14.49
N ALA A 41 6.94 -4.20 15.68
CA ALA A 41 7.33 -2.91 16.22
C ALA A 41 8.40 -2.28 15.31
N SER A 42 7.98 -1.55 14.28
CA SER A 42 8.86 -0.67 13.52
C SER A 42 9.12 0.56 14.37
N THR A 43 10.40 0.78 14.65
CA THR A 43 10.97 1.84 15.48
C THR A 43 10.25 3.17 15.27
N PRO A 44 9.88 3.91 16.33
CA PRO A 44 9.28 5.23 16.20
C PRO A 44 10.35 6.21 15.68
N MET A 45 10.56 6.26 14.37
CA MET A 45 11.36 7.30 13.75
C MET A 45 10.54 8.58 13.70
N LEU A 46 11.12 9.69 14.16
CA LEU A 46 10.55 11.02 13.98
C LEU A 46 10.40 11.28 12.47
N VAL A 47 9.15 11.43 12.03
CA VAL A 47 8.73 11.26 10.63
C VAL A 47 9.03 12.48 9.74
N ASP A 48 9.41 13.63 10.31
CA ASP A 48 9.61 14.85 9.52
C ASP A 48 10.86 14.78 8.61
N ASP A 49 11.75 13.80 8.82
CA ASP A 49 12.92 13.51 7.99
C ASP A 49 12.81 12.22 7.14
N LEU A 50 11.66 11.54 7.12
CA LEU A 50 11.54 10.32 6.32
C LEU A 50 11.54 10.64 4.82
N CYS A 51 12.42 9.96 4.09
CA CYS A 51 12.44 10.06 2.65
C CYS A 51 11.15 9.43 2.05
N PRO A 52 10.77 9.78 0.80
CA PRO A 52 9.61 9.22 0.13
C PRO A 52 9.53 7.68 0.18
N ALA A 53 10.66 6.99 -0.03
CA ALA A 53 10.74 5.54 0.02
C ALA A 53 10.41 4.97 1.41
N ASP A 54 10.88 5.62 2.48
CA ASP A 54 10.57 5.18 3.84
C ASP A 54 9.09 5.35 4.18
N CYS A 55 8.46 6.44 3.69
CA CYS A 55 7.01 6.65 3.84
C CYS A 55 6.20 5.54 3.15
N VAL A 56 6.59 5.16 1.93
CA VAL A 56 5.94 4.07 1.19
C VAL A 56 6.11 2.74 1.91
N ARG A 57 7.33 2.44 2.38
CA ARG A 57 7.63 1.21 3.14
C ARG A 57 6.77 1.07 4.39
N LEU A 58 6.52 2.16 5.13
CA LEU A 58 5.63 2.15 6.30
C LEU A 58 4.21 1.69 5.94
N VAL A 59 3.65 2.24 4.85
CA VAL A 59 2.30 1.89 4.40
C VAL A 59 2.24 0.46 3.89
N GLU A 60 3.23 0.04 3.11
CA GLU A 60 3.31 -1.31 2.56
C GLU A 60 3.43 -2.36 3.65
N ASN A 61 4.17 -2.07 4.73
CA ASN A 61 4.23 -2.92 5.91
C ASN A 61 2.87 -3.04 6.60
N VAL A 62 2.13 -1.94 6.75
CA VAL A 62 0.76 -1.98 7.30
C VAL A 62 -0.15 -2.83 6.42
N PHE A 63 -0.07 -2.66 5.10
CA PHE A 63 -0.88 -3.42 4.16
C PHE A 63 -0.53 -4.90 4.19
N GLN A 64 0.76 -5.24 4.19
CA GLN A 64 1.22 -6.61 4.28
C GLN A 64 0.75 -7.27 5.58
N HIS A 65 0.83 -6.57 6.71
CA HIS A 65 0.31 -7.06 7.99
C HIS A 65 -1.20 -7.35 7.94
N LEU A 66 -1.98 -6.47 7.30
CA LEU A 66 -3.42 -6.70 7.11
C LEU A 66 -3.71 -7.89 6.19
N PHE A 67 -2.90 -8.12 5.16
CA PHE A 67 -3.05 -9.28 4.29
C PHE A 67 -2.70 -10.59 5.02
N ASP A 68 -1.58 -10.60 5.74
CA ASP A 68 -1.09 -11.75 6.50
C ASP A 68 -2.04 -12.11 7.65
N GLY A 69 -2.57 -11.09 8.34
CA GLY A 69 -3.56 -11.25 9.42
C GLY A 69 -4.87 -11.91 8.98
N THR A 70 -5.13 -12.08 7.69
CA THR A 70 -6.28 -12.86 7.22
C THR A 70 -6.14 -14.37 7.43
N GLY A 71 -4.93 -14.86 7.67
CA GLY A 71 -4.60 -16.30 7.73
C GLY A 71 -4.76 -17.03 6.39
N ASN A 72 -4.97 -16.31 5.28
CA ASN A 72 -5.17 -16.88 3.96
C ASN A 72 -3.96 -16.61 3.06
N GLN A 73 -3.22 -17.67 2.73
CA GLN A 73 -2.00 -17.59 1.91
C GLN A 73 -2.23 -16.96 0.53
N ALA A 74 -3.40 -17.15 -0.08
CA ALA A 74 -3.71 -16.55 -1.37
C ALA A 74 -3.87 -15.03 -1.24
N ILE A 75 -4.57 -14.56 -0.20
CA ILE A 75 -4.74 -13.12 0.07
C ILE A 75 -3.39 -12.46 0.37
N SER A 76 -2.57 -13.08 1.22
CA SER A 76 -1.20 -12.62 1.52
C SER A 76 -0.37 -12.49 0.24
N SER A 77 -0.38 -13.52 -0.61
CA SER A 77 0.41 -13.55 -1.85
C SER A 77 -0.06 -12.52 -2.88
N TRP A 78 -1.37 -12.38 -3.09
CA TRP A 78 -1.93 -11.38 -3.98
C TRP A 78 -1.73 -9.96 -3.47
N GLY A 79 -1.85 -9.76 -2.16
CA GLY A 79 -1.60 -8.48 -1.50
C GLY A 79 -0.14 -8.04 -1.64
N LYS A 80 0.81 -8.96 -1.43
CA LYS A 80 2.23 -8.72 -1.67
C LYS A 80 2.51 -8.33 -3.12
N ALA A 81 1.98 -9.11 -4.08
CA ALA A 81 2.13 -8.81 -5.49
C ALA A 81 1.53 -7.43 -5.86
N ALA A 82 0.39 -7.05 -5.27
CA ALA A 82 -0.18 -5.73 -5.46
C ALA A 82 0.71 -4.61 -4.88
N ASN A 83 1.31 -4.81 -3.70
CA ASN A 83 2.29 -3.88 -3.15
C ASN A 83 3.49 -3.70 -4.09
N ASP A 84 4.10 -4.80 -4.53
CA ASP A 84 5.27 -4.77 -5.42
C ASP A 84 4.97 -4.00 -6.72
N ARG A 85 3.79 -4.21 -7.30
CA ARG A 85 3.37 -3.55 -8.55
C ARG A 85 3.00 -2.08 -8.37
N LEU A 86 2.51 -1.67 -7.20
CA LEU A 86 2.13 -0.29 -6.90
C LEU A 86 3.25 0.53 -6.25
N HIS A 87 4.37 -0.10 -5.89
CA HIS A 87 5.46 0.52 -5.15
C HIS A 87 6.01 1.78 -5.83
N SER A 88 6.38 1.68 -7.12
CA SER A 88 6.92 2.83 -7.87
C SER A 88 5.92 3.98 -8.02
N LEU A 89 4.62 3.67 -8.18
CA LEU A 89 3.56 4.69 -8.24
C LEU A 89 3.47 5.46 -6.91
N ARG A 90 3.52 4.73 -5.79
CA ARG A 90 3.46 5.33 -4.45
C ARG A 90 4.71 6.17 -4.16
N ILE A 91 5.90 5.73 -4.61
CA ILE A 91 7.13 6.51 -4.49
C ILE A 91 7.01 7.82 -5.27
N ALA A 92 6.65 7.75 -6.56
CA ALA A 92 6.51 8.92 -7.41
C ALA A 92 5.51 9.94 -6.82
N ASP A 93 4.39 9.45 -6.29
CA ASP A 93 3.40 10.29 -5.62
C ASP A 93 3.94 10.92 -4.31
N CYS A 94 4.71 10.17 -3.52
CA CYS A 94 5.38 10.67 -2.32
C CYS A 94 6.50 11.66 -2.62
N GLU A 95 7.19 11.54 -3.75
CA GLU A 95 8.19 12.50 -4.23
C GLU A 95 7.51 13.81 -4.64
N ALA A 96 6.47 13.72 -5.47
CA ALA A 96 5.75 14.86 -6.02
C ALA A 96 4.91 15.62 -4.97
N HIS A 97 4.36 14.93 -3.96
CA HIS A 97 3.35 15.53 -3.08
C HIS A 97 3.68 15.33 -1.59
N ARG A 98 3.92 16.43 -0.86
CA ARG A 98 4.05 16.41 0.62
C ARG A 98 2.82 15.79 1.29
N ARG A 99 1.63 16.01 0.74
CA ARG A 99 0.37 15.42 1.23
C ARG A 99 0.38 13.89 1.20
N ALA A 100 1.04 13.27 0.20
CA ALA A 100 1.16 11.82 0.10
C ALA A 100 1.99 11.24 1.25
N ARG A 101 3.12 11.90 1.58
CA ARG A 101 3.96 11.53 2.72
C ARG A 101 3.20 11.61 4.05
N LEU A 102 2.45 12.70 4.26
CA LEU A 102 1.60 12.86 5.46
C LEU A 102 0.48 11.82 5.53
N GLU A 103 -0.09 11.43 4.39
CA GLU A 103 -1.09 10.38 4.33
C GLU A 103 -0.51 9.03 4.76
N CYS A 104 0.68 8.67 4.28
CA CYS A 104 1.38 7.46 4.66
C CYS A 104 1.57 7.36 6.19
N ARG A 105 2.03 8.46 6.80
CA ARG A 105 2.15 8.59 8.25
C ARG A 105 0.81 8.40 8.97
N THR A 106 -0.25 9.02 8.45
CA THR A 106 -1.59 8.94 9.07
C THR A 106 -2.08 7.49 9.10
N ILE A 107 -1.87 6.74 8.00
CA ILE A 107 -2.22 5.31 7.92
C ILE A 107 -1.45 4.53 8.97
N PHE A 108 -0.13 4.70 9.01
CA PHE A 108 0.73 4.01 9.97
C PHE A 108 0.33 4.28 11.42
N ASN A 109 0.09 5.55 11.77
CA ASN A 109 -0.34 5.93 13.12
C ASN A 109 -1.69 5.29 13.51
N HIS A 110 -2.68 5.31 12.62
CA HIS A 110 -3.97 4.64 12.89
C HIS A 110 -3.84 3.13 13.03
N ALA A 111 -2.86 2.54 12.34
CA ALA A 111 -2.54 1.12 12.48
C ALA A 111 -1.91 0.82 13.84
N LEU A 112 -1.01 1.68 14.34
CA LEU A 112 -0.46 1.59 15.70
C LEU A 112 -1.51 1.80 16.80
N GLU A 113 -2.42 2.78 16.60
CA GLU A 113 -3.53 3.10 17.50
C GLU A 113 -4.62 2.02 17.51
N ARG A 114 -4.57 1.06 16.57
CA ARG A 114 -5.58 0.00 16.38
C ARG A 114 -6.99 0.54 16.12
N ASP A 115 -7.11 1.76 15.61
CA ASP A 115 -8.40 2.32 15.21
C ASP A 115 -8.76 1.79 13.81
N ARG A 116 -9.36 0.59 13.78
CA ARG A 116 -9.81 -0.07 12.55
C ARG A 116 -10.66 0.84 11.67
N THR A 117 -11.53 1.65 12.27
CA THR A 117 -12.47 2.51 11.53
C THR A 117 -11.73 3.66 10.86
N ARG A 118 -10.85 4.35 11.58
CA ARG A 118 -10.03 5.44 11.00
C ARG A 118 -9.04 4.91 10.00
N LEU A 119 -8.40 3.78 10.28
CA LEU A 119 -7.47 3.11 9.37
C LEU A 119 -8.18 2.77 8.05
N GLY A 120 -9.33 2.11 8.09
CA GLY A 120 -10.10 1.78 6.89
C GLY A 120 -10.49 2.99 6.06
N ARG A 121 -10.97 4.06 6.70
CA ARG A 121 -11.29 5.33 6.00
C ARG A 121 -10.06 5.93 5.34
N ARG A 122 -8.90 5.86 5.99
CA ARG A 122 -7.66 6.43 5.46
C ARG A 122 -7.11 5.61 4.30
N ILE A 123 -7.16 4.28 4.39
CA ILE A 123 -6.78 3.37 3.30
C ILE A 123 -7.64 3.61 2.04
N LEU A 124 -8.96 3.75 2.20
CA LEU A 124 -9.87 4.06 1.08
C LEU A 124 -9.56 5.42 0.45
N THR A 125 -9.26 6.42 1.28
CA THR A 125 -8.89 7.76 0.79
C THR A 125 -7.59 7.72 -0.02
N HIS A 126 -6.60 6.97 0.48
CA HIS A 126 -5.32 6.77 -0.18
C HIS A 126 -5.46 6.12 -1.56
N HIS A 127 -6.21 5.01 -1.65
CA HIS A 127 -6.44 4.33 -2.93
C HIS A 127 -7.21 5.20 -3.93
N ARG A 128 -8.26 5.91 -3.48
CA ARG A 128 -8.99 6.87 -4.34
C ARG A 128 -8.10 7.98 -4.87
N ARG A 129 -7.13 8.45 -4.08
CA ARG A 129 -6.18 9.48 -4.51
C ARG A 129 -5.23 8.94 -5.58
N LEU A 130 -4.67 7.75 -5.38
CA LEU A 130 -3.84 7.09 -6.38
C LEU A 130 -4.62 6.81 -7.67
N PHE A 131 -5.88 6.40 -7.57
CA PHE A 131 -6.75 6.19 -8.74
C PHE A 131 -6.95 7.48 -9.55
N ARG A 132 -7.14 8.62 -8.86
CA ARG A 132 -7.24 9.94 -9.53
C ARG A 132 -5.92 10.37 -10.16
N LEU A 133 -4.79 10.02 -9.56
CA LEU A 133 -3.48 10.30 -10.13
C LEU A 133 -3.28 9.52 -11.44
N LEU A 134 -3.71 8.26 -11.50
CA LEU A 134 -3.66 7.48 -12.74
C LEU A 134 -4.50 8.08 -13.86
N ALA A 135 -5.64 8.71 -13.54
CA ALA A 135 -6.49 9.38 -14.52
C ALA A 135 -5.89 10.71 -15.07
N THR A 136 -4.71 11.12 -14.61
CA THR A 136 -3.99 12.31 -15.12
C THR A 136 -2.92 11.97 -16.16
N PHE A 137 -2.67 10.68 -16.40
CA PHE A 137 -1.83 10.18 -17.48
C PHE A 137 -2.68 9.81 -18.70
#